data_AF-A0A9D5EEI2-F1
#
_entry.id   AF-A0A9D5EEI2-F1
#
_cell.length_a   1.000
_cell.length_b   1.000
_cell.length_c   1.000
_cell.angle_alpha   90.00
_cell.angle_beta   90.00
_cell.angle_gamma   90.00
#
_symmetry.space_group_name_H-M   'P 1'
#
loop_
_entity.id
_entity.type
_entity.pdbx_description
1 polymer ?
#
loop_
_entity_poly.entity_id
_entity_poly.type
_entity_poly.pdbx_seq_one_letter_code
_entity_poly.pdbx_strand_id
1 'polypeptide(L)' 'MTQVMRVQEPLEKTISRLETFLARMERRYECSTEKAAEAVDRGQLKPTAEIGKWLASYRTLLHLKDLAGQEDPSTISDTR' A
#
# COMPACT_ATOMS: atom_id res chain seq x y z
N MET A 1 14.98 2.29 28.91
CA MET A 1 13.88 2.96 28.17
C MET A 1 14.33 3.06 26.73
N THR A 2 13.72 2.32 25.81
CA THR A 2 14.11 2.33 24.39
C THR A 2 13.44 3.52 23.71
N GLN A 3 14.23 4.53 23.36
CA GLN A 3 13.75 5.69 22.62
C GLN A 3 13.39 5.24 21.19
N VAL A 4 12.09 5.17 20.88
CA VAL A 4 11.61 4.88 19.53
C VAL A 4 11.81 6.16 18.70
N MET A 5 12.88 6.22 17.92
CA MET A 5 13.05 7.27 16.91
C MET A 5 11.96 7.11 15.85
N ARG A 6 11.05 8.09 15.75
CA ARG A 6 10.12 8.17 14.62
C ARG A 6 10.89 8.63 13.40
N VAL A 7 11.17 7.70 12.48
CA VAL A 7 11.70 8.03 11.17
C VAL A 7 10.54 8.63 10.38
N GLN A 8 10.56 9.94 10.14
CA GLN A 8 9.72 10.57 9.12
C GLN A 8 10.38 10.28 7.77
N GLU A 9 9.78 9.40 6.97
CA GLU A 9 10.15 9.20 5.57
C GLU A 9 9.15 9.90 4.65
N PRO A 10 9.59 10.39 3.47
CA PRO A 10 8.66 10.91 2.46
C PRO A 10 7.66 9.84 2.02
N LEU A 11 6.42 10.26 1.79
CA LEU A 11 5.30 9.39 1.42
C LEU A 11 5.61 8.58 0.16
N GLU A 12 6.24 9.21 -0.83
CA GLU A 12 6.65 8.60 -2.10
C GLU A 12 7.62 7.43 -1.88
N LYS A 13 8.48 7.54 -0.86
CA LYS A 13 9.44 6.50 -0.52
C LYS A 13 8.75 5.28 0.10
N THR A 14 7.73 5.51 0.93
CA THR A 14 6.88 4.43 1.46
C THR A 14 6.09 3.76 0.34
N ILE A 15 5.47 4.54 -0.55
CA ILE A 15 4.74 4.04 -1.73
C ILE A 15 5.65 3.15 -2.58
N SER A 16 6.84 3.64 -2.95
CA SER A 16 7.80 2.89 -3.77
C SER A 16 8.25 1.56 -3.11
N ARG A 17 8.45 1.56 -1.78
CA ARG A 17 8.78 0.33 -1.03
C ARG A 17 7.64 -0.68 -1.04
N LEU A 18 6.40 -0.21 -0.88
CA LEU A 18 5.22 -1.07 -0.95
C LEU A 18 5.06 -1.65 -2.35
N GLU A 19 5.17 -0.85 -3.41
CA GLU A 19 5.11 -1.31 -4.80
C GLU A 19 6.17 -2.37 -5.11
N THR A 20 7.41 -2.14 -4.66
CA THR A 20 8.50 -3.12 -4.80
C THR A 20 8.17 -4.44 -4.08
N PHE A 21 7.58 -4.36 -2.89
CA PHE A 21 7.16 -5.54 -2.15
C PHE A 21 6.03 -6.28 -2.89
N LEU A 22 5.01 -5.59 -3.38
CA LEU A 22 3.91 -6.20 -4.14
C LEU A 22 4.42 -6.88 -5.41
N ALA A 23 5.26 -6.22 -6.20
CA ALA A 23 5.83 -6.80 -7.42
C ALA A 23 6.61 -8.10 -7.14
N ARG A 24 7.32 -8.18 -6.00
CA ARG A 24 7.99 -9.42 -5.58
C ARG A 24 7.01 -10.54 -5.25
N MET A 25 5.88 -10.22 -4.62
CA MET A 25 4.84 -11.19 -4.30
C MET A 25 4.14 -11.68 -5.57
N GLU A 26 3.82 -10.77 -6.49
CA GLU A 26 3.23 -11.12 -7.78
C GLU A 26 4.12 -12.06 -8.58
N ARG A 27 5.44 -11.80 -8.59
CA ARG A 27 6.41 -12.72 -9.20
C ARG A 27 6.48 -14.07 -8.49
N ARG A 28 6.37 -14.09 -7.15
CA ARG A 28 6.43 -15.33 -6.35
C ARG A 28 5.20 -16.22 -6.57
N TYR A 29 4.02 -15.61 -6.64
CA TYR A 29 2.74 -16.33 -6.77
C TYR A 29 2.21 -16.37 -8.21
N GLU A 30 2.96 -15.82 -9.16
CA GLU A 30 2.66 -15.80 -10.60
C GLU A 30 1.26 -15.25 -10.91
N CYS A 31 0.79 -14.29 -10.12
CA CYS A 31 -0.51 -13.64 -10.29
C CYS A 31 -0.44 -12.18 -9.80
N SER A 32 -1.35 -11.33 -10.30
CA SER A 32 -1.42 -9.94 -9.83
C SER A 32 -2.00 -9.88 -8.42
N THR A 33 -1.67 -8.80 -7.71
CA THR A 33 -2.18 -8.56 -6.36
C THR A 33 -3.71 -8.45 -6.34
N GLU A 34 -4.33 -7.86 -7.35
CA GLU A 34 -5.80 -7.80 -7.50
C GLU A 34 -6.40 -9.20 -7.60
N LYS A 35 -5.84 -10.06 -8.45
CA LYS A 35 -6.34 -11.43 -8.63
C LYS A 35 -6.21 -12.24 -7.34
N ALA A 36 -5.11 -12.07 -6.61
CA ALA A 36 -4.92 -12.72 -5.32
C ALA A 36 -5.96 -12.23 -4.29
N ALA A 37 -6.26 -10.93 -4.25
CA ALA A 37 -7.28 -10.36 -3.38
C ALA A 37 -8.68 -10.93 -3.71
N GLU A 38 -9.06 -10.92 -4.99
CA GLU A 38 -10.33 -11.49 -5.45
C GLU A 38 -10.44 -12.99 -5.12
N ALA A 39 -9.35 -13.75 -5.30
CA ALA A 39 -9.35 -15.17 -5.02
C ALA A 39 -9.51 -15.45 -3.51
N VAL A 40 -8.93 -14.64 -2.63
CA VAL A 40 -9.16 -14.75 -1.18
C VAL A 40 -10.62 -14.43 -0.84
N ASP A 41 -11.17 -13.35 -1.40
CA ASP A 41 -12.55 -12.93 -1.13
C ASP A 41 -13.58 -13.97 -1.63
N ARG A 42 -13.29 -14.64 -2.74
CA ARG A 42 -14.11 -15.76 -3.28
C ARG A 42 -13.85 -17.10 -2.60
N GLY A 43 -12.94 -17.18 -1.63
CA GLY A 43 -12.55 -18.42 -0.95
C GLY A 43 -11.77 -19.41 -1.83
N GLN A 44 -11.27 -18.96 -2.98
CA GLN A 44 -10.48 -19.76 -3.94
C GLN A 44 -8.99 -19.80 -3.57
N LEU A 45 -8.53 -18.83 -2.79
CA LEU A 45 -7.18 -18.79 -2.22
C LEU A 45 -7.27 -18.80 -0.70
N LYS A 46 -6.61 -19.77 -0.04
CA LYS A 46 -6.59 -19.85 1.41
C LYS A 46 -5.70 -18.75 2.00
N PRO A 47 -6.19 -17.91 2.91
CA PRO A 47 -5.36 -16.90 3.55
C PRO A 47 -4.31 -17.54 4.46
N THR A 48 -3.04 -17.27 4.18
CA THR A 48 -1.91 -17.58 5.05
C THR A 48 -1.39 -16.29 5.68
N ALA A 49 -0.47 -16.39 6.65
CA ALA A 49 0.17 -15.20 7.24
C ALA A 49 0.91 -14.36 6.17
N GLU A 50 1.52 -15.01 5.19
CA GLU A 50 2.22 -14.34 4.09
C GLU A 50 1.23 -13.62 3.15
N ILE A 51 0.16 -14.31 2.73
CA ILE A 51 -0.88 -13.71 1.88
C ILE A 51 -1.58 -12.57 2.62
N GLY A 52 -1.86 -12.73 3.91
CA GLY A 52 -2.44 -11.68 4.75
C GLY A 52 -1.55 -10.44 4.79
N LYS A 53 -0.23 -10.61 4.97
CA LYS A 53 0.72 -9.50 4.92
C LYS A 53 0.79 -8.85 3.54
N TRP A 54 0.73 -9.65 2.47
CA TRP A 54 0.67 -9.15 1.11
C TRP A 54 -0.53 -8.24 0.86
N LEU A 55 -1.74 -8.74 1.17
CA LEU A 55 -2.98 -7.99 0.96
C LEU A 55 -3.12 -6.79 1.90
N ALA A 56 -2.58 -6.86 3.12
CA ALA A 56 -2.52 -5.70 4.01
C ALA A 56 -1.64 -4.58 3.42
N SER A 57 -0.45 -4.91 2.92
CA SER A 57 0.43 -3.94 2.23
C SER A 57 -0.24 -3.33 1.00
N TYR A 58 -1.02 -4.12 0.26
CA TYR A 58 -1.79 -3.63 -0.88
C TYR A 58 -2.84 -2.60 -0.47
N ARG A 59 -3.65 -2.89 0.56
CA ARG A 59 -4.65 -1.96 1.08
C ARG A 59 -4.02 -0.68 1.62
N THR A 60 -2.87 -0.79 2.30
CA THR A 60 -2.09 0.37 2.73
C THR A 60 -1.64 1.21 1.53
N LEU A 61 -1.12 0.58 0.47
CA LEU A 61 -0.69 1.29 -0.72
C LEU A 61 -1.85 2.07 -1.37
N LEU A 62 -3.02 1.45 -1.52
CA LEU A 62 -4.21 2.12 -2.05
C LEU A 62 -4.56 3.35 -1.22
N HIS A 63 -4.62 3.20 0.11
CA HIS A 63 -4.89 4.31 1.01
C HIS A 63 -3.87 5.45 0.88
N LEU A 64 -2.57 5.14 0.80
CA LEU A 64 -1.52 6.15 0.64
C LEU A 64 -1.61 6.86 -0.72
N LYS A 65 -1.97 6.15 -1.78
CA LYS A 65 -2.19 6.75 -3.11
C LYS A 65 -3.41 7.67 -3.12
N ASP A 66 -4.48 7.29 -2.43
CA ASP A 66 -5.66 8.14 -2.27
C ASP A 66 -5.31 9.43 -1.52
N LEU A 67 -4.51 9.34 -0.45
CA LEU A 67 -4.03 10.53 0.29
C LEU A 67 -3.16 11.44 -0.59
N ALA A 68 -2.21 10.86 -1.33
CA ALA A 68 -1.37 11.62 -2.25
C ALA A 68 -2.17 12.28 -3.38
N GLY A 69 -3.24 11.63 -3.85
CA GLY A 69 -4.15 12.19 -4.86
C GLY A 69 -5.10 13.28 -4.34
N GLN A 70 -5.27 13.39 -3.02
CA GLN A 70 -6.06 14.46 -2.39
C GLN A 70 -5.24 15.73 -2.11
N GLU A 71 -3.91 15.70 -2.26
CA GLU A 71 -3.03 16.88 -2.14
C GLU A 71 -3.04 17.76 -3.42
N ASP A 72 -4.22 18.13 -3.91
CA ASP A 72 -4.38 19.26 -4.84
C ASP A 72 -4.90 20.48 -4.05
N PRO A 73 -4.02 21.32 -3.47
CA PRO A 73 -4.41 22.57 -2.81
C PRO A 73 -4.69 23.64 -3.87
N SER A 74 -5.71 23.44 -4.70
CA SER A 74 -6.36 24.51 -5.47
C SER A 74 -7.18 25.47 -4.58
N THR A 75 -6.80 25.65 -3.31
CA THR A 75 -7.44 26.57 -2.35
C THR A 75 -6.40 27.41 -1.59
N ILE A 76 -5.56 28.14 -2.32
CA ILE A 76 -5.11 29.47 -1.90
C ILE A 76 -5.26 30.39 -3.10
N SER A 77 -6.50 30.73 -3.43
CA SER A 77 -6.82 31.96 -4.12
C SER A 77 -7.96 32.62 -3.36
N ASP A 78 -7.90 33.95 -3.33
CA ASP A 78 -8.73 34.91 -2.60
C ASP A 78 -8.40 35.12 -1.11
N THR A 79 -8.10 36.32 -0.60
CA THR A 79 -8.04 37.67 -1.18
C THR A 79 -7.28 38.55 -0.17
N ARG A 80 -6.31 39.37 -0.60
CA ARG A 80 -6.09 40.67 0.03
C ARG A 80 -5.49 41.68 -0.94
#